data_AF-A0A7X6YH76-F1
#
_entry.id   AF-A0A7X6YH76-F1
#
_cell.length_a   1.000
_cell.length_b   1.000
_cell.length_c   1.000
_cell.angle_alpha   90.00
_cell.angle_beta   90.00
_cell.angle_gamma   90.00
#
_symmetry.space_group_name_H-M   'P 1'
#
loop_
_entity.id
_entity.type
_entity.pdbx_description
1 polymer ?
#
loop_
_entity_poly.entity_id
_entity_poly.type
_entity_poly.pdbx_seq_one_letter_code
_entity_poly.pdbx_strand_id
1 'polypeptide(L)'
;MEKVQGGSGPASRELPDIAAWRRIVVSVAGPFGNVVLAVALALLIAWMPGVRTGVVDTRVGVVAEESAAWAAGLRAGDRIDSVNGRKVATWTDLQVEWQLAGGSGAATFGVVRDGVRRDLTLSFETNNALGLRILAGVFPEARCEVDEVIPGSPAAQSGLQVKDVILAVDETPVLGAYHFSALIAKRGAQPALLTLQRGTGRVKLSVTPRYEEEAKRYLVGIRWSDGREGVKPWMMYRDPWQQLKWDSLSVVRVLQAMVAPESPGERKAVARNIGGPVAIVMGLYNTVRGSLVDGLGFLRMICVNLAILNLLPFPVLDGGHIMFALYEIITRRKPHPKVVAVLVNTFAVLLIGLMLLLVYTDITRKIRSNRELRAMAREQEAAETATPAADARP
;
A
#
# COMPACT_ATOMS: atom_id res chain seq x y z
N MET A 1 -1.74 -40.75 15.66
CA MET A 1 -1.11 -41.87 16.39
C MET A 1 -1.39 -41.70 17.88
N GLU A 2 -2.61 -42.01 18.33
CA GLU A 2 -3.04 -41.82 19.73
C GLU A 2 -3.77 -43.09 20.22
N LYS A 3 -3.27 -44.26 19.81
CA LYS A 3 -3.88 -45.56 20.12
C LYS A 3 -2.95 -46.54 20.82
N VAL A 4 -1.79 -46.09 21.31
CA VAL A 4 -0.80 -46.98 21.95
C VAL A 4 -0.22 -46.29 23.18
N GLN A 5 -1.03 -46.19 24.24
CA GLN A 5 -0.59 -46.19 25.65
C GLN A 5 -1.86 -46.32 26.51
N GLY A 6 -1.93 -47.44 27.23
CA GLY A 6 -3.15 -47.93 27.87
C GLY A 6 -3.46 -47.33 29.24
N GLY A 7 -4.65 -47.68 29.73
CA GLY A 7 -5.08 -47.43 31.10
C GLY A 7 -6.59 -47.46 31.22
N SER A 8 -7.15 -48.67 31.38
CA SER A 8 -8.54 -48.89 31.79
C SER A 8 -8.83 -48.19 33.13
N GLY A 9 -9.64 -47.11 33.08
CA GLY A 9 -10.20 -46.32 34.18
C GLY A 9 -11.49 -45.62 33.70
N PRO A 10 -12.44 -45.28 34.59
CA PRO A 10 -13.88 -45.47 34.35
C PRO A 10 -14.41 -44.58 33.24
N ALA A 11 -15.26 -45.19 32.38
CA ALA A 11 -16.13 -44.59 31.37
C ALA A 11 -15.61 -43.25 30.81
N SER A 12 -15.01 -43.30 29.60
CA SER A 12 -14.85 -42.11 28.76
C SER A 12 -16.17 -41.36 28.79
N ARG A 13 -16.22 -40.28 29.57
CA ARG A 13 -17.45 -39.54 29.84
C ARG A 13 -17.89 -39.05 28.47
N GLU A 14 -18.91 -39.68 27.89
CA GLU A 14 -19.44 -39.26 26.60
C GLU A 14 -19.91 -37.82 26.80
N LEU A 15 -19.08 -36.88 26.36
CA LEU A 15 -19.38 -35.47 26.50
C LEU A 15 -20.69 -35.24 25.74
N PRO A 16 -21.67 -34.57 26.37
CA PRO A 16 -22.95 -34.34 25.73
C PRO A 16 -22.74 -33.64 24.40
N ASP A 17 -23.43 -34.13 23.39
CA ASP A 17 -23.33 -33.60 22.03
C ASP A 17 -23.67 -32.11 22.03
N ILE A 18 -22.71 -31.30 21.59
CA ILE A 18 -22.86 -29.85 21.57
C ILE A 18 -23.81 -29.49 20.43
N ALA A 19 -24.94 -28.86 20.76
CA ALA A 19 -25.91 -28.38 19.78
C ALA A 19 -25.23 -27.50 18.70
N ALA A 20 -25.65 -27.65 17.44
CA ALA A 20 -25.05 -26.96 16.30
C ALA A 20 -24.93 -25.44 16.48
N TRP A 21 -25.93 -24.79 17.05
CA TRP A 21 -25.90 -23.34 17.31
C TRP A 21 -24.81 -22.93 18.32
N ARG A 22 -24.50 -23.77 19.32
CA ARG A 22 -23.42 -23.51 20.27
C ARG A 22 -22.06 -23.58 19.59
N ARG A 23 -21.90 -24.51 18.64
CA ARG A 23 -20.68 -24.58 17.82
C ARG A 23 -20.51 -23.32 16.96
N ILE A 24 -21.59 -22.81 16.38
CA ILE A 24 -21.56 -21.53 15.63
C ILE A 24 -21.09 -20.39 16.54
N VAL A 25 -21.65 -20.26 17.75
CA VAL A 25 -21.24 -19.21 18.70
C VAL A 25 -19.76 -19.29 19.04
N VAL A 26 -19.25 -20.50 19.30
CA VAL A 26 -17.81 -20.73 19.59
C VAL A 26 -16.95 -20.36 18.38
N SER A 27 -17.34 -20.76 17.17
CA SER A 27 -16.60 -20.43 15.94
C SER A 27 -16.63 -18.93 15.62
N VAL A 28 -17.72 -18.23 15.93
CA VAL A 28 -17.80 -16.77 15.74
C VAL A 28 -16.94 -16.01 16.76
N ALA A 29 -16.63 -16.59 17.92
CA ALA A 29 -15.83 -15.92 18.95
C ALA A 29 -14.43 -15.51 18.48
N GLY A 30 -13.79 -16.31 17.61
CA GLY A 30 -12.47 -16.01 17.03
C GLY A 30 -12.49 -14.73 16.17
N PRO A 31 -13.25 -14.70 15.06
CA PRO A 31 -13.42 -13.51 14.23
C PRO A 31 -13.94 -12.30 15.03
N PHE A 32 -14.87 -12.53 15.96
CA PHE A 32 -15.39 -11.49 16.83
C PHE A 32 -14.29 -10.83 17.68
N GLY A 33 -13.39 -11.61 18.28
CA GLY A 33 -12.24 -11.08 19.02
C GLY A 33 -11.34 -10.20 18.15
N ASN A 34 -11.10 -10.59 16.90
CA ASN A 34 -10.35 -9.78 15.95
C ASN A 34 -11.07 -8.46 15.61
N VAL A 35 -12.39 -8.48 15.42
CA VAL A 35 -13.18 -7.24 15.19
C VAL A 35 -13.13 -6.34 16.43
N VAL A 36 -13.30 -6.90 17.63
CA VAL A 36 -13.23 -6.13 18.89
C VAL A 36 -11.87 -5.46 19.04
N LEU A 37 -10.78 -6.20 18.79
CA LEU A 37 -9.43 -5.66 18.82
C LEU A 37 -9.24 -4.56 17.75
N ALA A 38 -9.74 -4.76 16.53
CA ALA A 38 -9.68 -3.74 15.48
C ALA A 38 -10.43 -2.47 15.87
N VAL A 39 -11.62 -2.59 16.46
CA VAL A 39 -12.40 -1.44 16.95
C VAL A 39 -11.67 -0.73 18.08
N ALA A 40 -11.12 -1.47 19.04
CA ALA A 40 -10.34 -0.91 20.14
C ALA A 40 -9.12 -0.13 19.62
N LEU A 41 -8.39 -0.69 18.65
CA LEU A 41 -7.26 -0.02 18.00
C LEU A 41 -7.69 1.22 17.22
N ALA A 42 -8.82 1.16 16.49
CA ALA A 42 -9.35 2.30 15.74
C ALA A 42 -9.70 3.47 16.68
N LEU A 43 -10.38 3.18 17.79
CA LEU A 43 -10.70 4.16 18.82
C LEU A 43 -9.43 4.70 19.48
N LEU A 44 -8.49 3.83 19.87
CA LEU A 44 -7.21 4.27 20.44
C LEU A 44 -6.50 5.25 19.51
N ILE A 45 -6.39 4.95 18.21
CA ILE A 45 -5.74 5.81 17.22
C ILE A 45 -6.48 7.13 17.03
N ALA A 46 -7.81 7.11 16.94
CA ALA A 46 -8.61 8.32 16.76
C ALA A 46 -8.47 9.31 17.92
N TRP A 47 -8.26 8.80 19.14
CA TRP A 47 -8.13 9.59 20.36
C TRP A 47 -6.69 10.02 20.66
N MET A 48 -5.69 9.46 19.97
CA MET A 48 -4.30 9.90 20.13
C MET A 48 -4.08 11.31 19.52
N PRO A 49 -3.48 12.24 20.27
CA PRO A 49 -3.15 13.57 19.76
C PRO A 49 -1.98 13.50 18.77
N GLY A 50 -1.95 14.40 17.79
CA GLY A 50 -0.85 14.51 16.83
C GLY A 50 -0.81 13.42 15.74
N VAL A 51 -1.76 12.48 15.75
CA VAL A 51 -1.88 11.46 14.69
C VAL A 51 -2.21 12.14 13.35
N ARG A 52 -1.30 11.96 12.39
CA ARG A 52 -1.47 12.41 11.00
C ARG A 52 -2.27 11.35 10.23
N THR A 53 -3.42 11.76 9.69
CA THR A 53 -4.23 10.97 8.75
C THR A 53 -4.47 11.79 7.49
N GLY A 54 -4.63 11.15 6.34
CA GLY A 54 -4.87 11.91 5.11
C GLY A 54 -5.43 11.08 3.98
N VAL A 55 -6.26 11.74 3.18
CA VAL A 55 -6.72 11.25 1.89
C VAL A 55 -6.17 12.15 0.81
N VAL A 56 -5.65 11.53 -0.26
CA VAL A 56 -5.23 12.24 -1.46
C VAL A 56 -6.32 12.05 -2.51
N ASP A 57 -6.78 13.15 -3.08
CA ASP A 57 -7.75 13.11 -4.18
C ASP A 57 -7.10 12.49 -5.43
N THR A 58 -7.96 12.12 -6.37
CA THR A 58 -7.68 11.56 -7.68
C THR A 58 -7.19 12.58 -8.72
N ARG A 59 -6.92 13.82 -8.29
CA ARG A 59 -6.42 14.88 -9.17
C ARG A 59 -4.93 14.69 -9.45
N VAL A 60 -4.59 14.68 -10.73
CA VAL A 60 -3.24 14.53 -11.24
C VAL A 60 -2.51 15.86 -11.12
N GLY A 61 -1.44 15.87 -10.35
CA GLY A 61 -0.57 17.04 -10.20
C GLY A 61 0.50 17.07 -11.29
N VAL A 62 1.16 15.94 -11.52
CA VAL A 62 2.33 15.89 -12.39
C VAL A 62 2.21 14.69 -13.33
N VAL A 63 2.55 14.92 -14.59
CA VAL A 63 2.74 13.88 -15.60
C VAL A 63 4.07 14.18 -16.28
N ALA A 64 5.05 13.28 -16.15
CA ALA A 64 6.35 13.43 -16.80
C ALA A 64 6.19 13.33 -18.33
N GLU A 65 6.81 14.22 -19.09
CA GLU A 65 6.60 14.35 -20.55
C GLU A 65 7.08 13.11 -21.32
N GLU A 66 8.11 12.44 -20.80
CA GLU A 66 8.67 11.20 -21.32
C GLU A 66 7.86 9.95 -20.96
N SER A 67 6.83 10.08 -20.12
CA SER A 67 6.06 8.94 -19.63
C SER A 67 5.05 8.41 -20.65
N ALA A 68 4.74 7.11 -20.56
CA ALA A 68 3.66 6.51 -21.33
C ALA A 68 2.29 7.15 -21.03
N ALA A 69 2.09 7.66 -19.82
CA ALA A 69 0.86 8.36 -19.45
C ALA A 69 0.72 9.70 -20.18
N TRP A 70 1.81 10.45 -20.36
CA TRP A 70 1.81 11.65 -21.18
C TRP A 70 1.50 11.34 -22.65
N ALA A 71 2.15 10.29 -23.20
CA ALA A 71 1.89 9.85 -24.56
C ALA A 71 0.42 9.42 -24.78
N ALA A 72 -0.19 8.80 -23.77
CA ALA A 72 -1.61 8.41 -23.77
C ALA A 72 -2.59 9.61 -23.59
N GLY A 73 -2.08 10.82 -23.40
CA GLY A 73 -2.88 12.05 -23.34
C GLY A 73 -3.24 12.53 -21.93
N LEU A 74 -2.75 11.89 -20.87
CA LEU A 74 -2.93 12.34 -19.49
C LEU A 74 -2.16 13.65 -19.28
N ARG A 75 -2.75 14.62 -18.59
CA ARG A 75 -2.13 15.92 -18.33
C ARG A 75 -2.31 16.31 -16.86
N ALA A 76 -1.46 17.21 -16.39
CA ALA A 76 -1.64 17.85 -15.10
C ALA A 76 -3.00 18.57 -15.02
N GLY A 77 -3.64 18.52 -13.86
CA GLY A 77 -4.99 19.06 -13.62
C GLY A 77 -6.13 18.10 -13.91
N ASP A 78 -5.87 16.98 -14.61
CA ASP A 78 -6.84 15.92 -14.85
C ASP A 78 -7.35 15.32 -13.54
N ARG A 79 -8.63 14.95 -13.48
CA ARG A 79 -9.20 14.18 -12.37
C ARG A 79 -9.58 12.79 -12.83
N ILE A 80 -9.12 11.76 -12.14
CA ILE A 80 -9.42 10.38 -12.49
C ILE A 80 -10.62 9.88 -11.67
N ASP A 81 -11.74 9.55 -12.32
CA ASP A 81 -12.95 9.12 -11.62
C ASP A 81 -13.14 7.58 -11.59
N SER A 82 -12.39 6.86 -12.42
CA SER A 82 -12.53 5.41 -12.54
C SER A 82 -11.32 4.70 -13.16
N VAL A 83 -11.19 3.41 -12.85
CA VAL A 83 -10.22 2.49 -13.46
C VAL A 83 -10.95 1.23 -13.89
N ASN A 84 -10.86 0.85 -15.17
CA ASN A 84 -11.60 -0.25 -15.80
C ASN A 84 -13.11 -0.22 -15.47
N GLY A 85 -13.71 0.98 -15.46
CA GLY A 85 -15.12 1.18 -15.16
C GLY A 85 -15.48 1.18 -13.67
N ARG A 86 -14.58 0.81 -12.76
CA ARG A 86 -14.81 0.96 -11.30
C ARG A 86 -14.55 2.38 -10.86
N LYS A 87 -15.46 2.95 -10.09
CA LYS A 87 -15.30 4.28 -9.50
C LYS A 87 -14.19 4.27 -8.45
N VAL A 88 -13.37 5.31 -8.47
CA VAL A 88 -12.34 5.58 -7.47
C VAL A 88 -12.59 6.94 -6.83
N ALA A 89 -12.32 7.06 -5.53
CA ALA A 89 -12.52 8.30 -4.80
C ALA A 89 -11.20 8.90 -4.29
N THR A 90 -10.18 8.06 -4.14
CA THR A 90 -8.89 8.44 -3.57
C THR A 90 -7.73 7.93 -4.41
N TRP A 91 -6.56 8.53 -4.24
CA TRP A 91 -5.33 8.05 -4.86
C TRP A 91 -4.97 6.62 -4.43
N THR A 92 -5.32 6.24 -3.19
CA THR A 92 -5.13 4.87 -2.72
C THR A 92 -6.06 3.90 -3.44
N ASP A 93 -7.30 4.29 -3.74
CA ASP A 93 -8.21 3.47 -4.56
C ASP A 93 -7.67 3.30 -5.99
N LEU A 94 -7.15 4.38 -6.58
CA LEU A 94 -6.46 4.32 -7.88
C LEU A 94 -5.31 3.32 -7.88
N GLN A 95 -4.48 3.35 -6.83
CA GLN A 95 -3.39 2.41 -6.65
C GLN A 95 -3.89 0.98 -6.53
N VAL A 96 -4.90 0.71 -5.70
CA VAL A 96 -5.49 -0.62 -5.57
C VAL A 96 -5.99 -1.11 -6.93
N GLU A 97 -6.80 -0.32 -7.64
CA GLU A 97 -7.38 -0.74 -8.91
C GLU A 97 -6.35 -0.94 -10.02
N TRP A 98 -5.32 -0.09 -10.11
CA TRP A 98 -4.26 -0.33 -11.09
C TRP A 98 -3.40 -1.54 -10.76
N GLN A 99 -3.25 -1.89 -9.47
CA GLN A 99 -2.49 -3.08 -9.09
C GLN A 99 -3.24 -4.34 -9.49
N LEU A 100 -4.57 -4.26 -9.43
CA LEU A 100 -5.51 -5.31 -9.82
C LEU A 100 -5.76 -5.35 -11.33
N ALA A 101 -5.46 -4.28 -12.07
CA ALA A 101 -5.56 -4.27 -13.53
C ALA A 101 -4.74 -5.43 -14.12
N GLY A 102 -5.35 -6.16 -15.06
CA GLY A 102 -4.94 -7.51 -15.46
C GLY A 102 -3.58 -7.66 -16.16
N GLY A 103 -3.45 -8.71 -16.97
CA GLY A 103 -2.15 -9.16 -17.53
C GLY A 103 -1.56 -8.26 -18.62
N SER A 104 -2.34 -7.34 -19.17
CA SER A 104 -2.00 -6.46 -20.30
C SER A 104 -0.96 -5.39 -19.98
N GLY A 105 -0.65 -5.17 -18.70
CA GLY A 105 0.21 -4.05 -18.32
C GLY A 105 -0.41 -2.70 -18.64
N ALA A 106 -1.74 -2.63 -18.79
CA ALA A 106 -2.48 -1.38 -19.03
C ALA A 106 -3.89 -1.47 -18.45
N ALA A 107 -4.49 -0.32 -18.15
CA ALA A 107 -5.89 -0.19 -17.77
C ALA A 107 -6.52 1.04 -18.42
N THR A 108 -7.85 1.05 -18.52
CA THR A 108 -8.61 2.20 -18.98
C THR A 108 -8.96 3.08 -17.79
N PHE A 109 -8.54 4.34 -17.84
CA PHE A 109 -8.77 5.35 -16.83
C PHE A 109 -9.84 6.33 -17.31
N GLY A 110 -10.91 6.50 -16.53
CA GLY A 110 -11.88 7.56 -16.77
C GLY A 110 -11.32 8.88 -16.26
N VAL A 111 -11.01 9.78 -17.18
CA VAL A 111 -10.35 11.06 -16.92
C VAL A 111 -11.31 12.20 -17.22
N VAL A 112 -11.53 13.06 -16.24
CA VAL A 112 -12.34 14.27 -16.36
C VAL A 112 -11.41 15.47 -16.49
N ARG A 113 -11.47 16.15 -17.64
CA ARG A 113 -10.77 17.41 -17.93
C ARG A 113 -11.80 18.45 -18.37
N ASP A 114 -11.83 19.59 -17.70
CA ASP A 114 -12.76 20.69 -17.98
C ASP A 114 -14.24 20.25 -18.01
N GLY A 115 -14.61 19.29 -17.15
CA GLY A 115 -15.96 18.73 -17.08
C GLY A 115 -16.29 17.66 -18.12
N VAL A 116 -15.40 17.41 -19.09
CA VAL A 116 -15.58 16.37 -20.11
C VAL A 116 -14.86 15.09 -19.68
N ARG A 117 -15.60 13.99 -19.60
CA ARG A 117 -15.04 12.66 -19.33
C ARG A 117 -14.48 12.04 -20.62
N ARG A 118 -13.26 11.52 -20.54
CA ARG A 118 -12.53 10.81 -21.60
C ARG A 118 -11.93 9.55 -21.01
N ASP A 119 -11.96 8.46 -21.76
CA ASP A 119 -11.31 7.23 -21.34
C ASP A 119 -9.91 7.16 -21.96
N LEU A 120 -8.88 7.08 -21.12
CA LEU A 120 -7.49 6.96 -21.54
C LEU A 120 -6.95 5.59 -21.16
N THR A 121 -6.31 4.88 -22.09
CA THR A 121 -5.63 3.62 -21.78
C THR A 121 -4.20 3.93 -21.34
N LEU A 122 -3.90 3.73 -20.07
CA LEU A 122 -2.58 3.99 -19.50
C LEU A 122 -1.86 2.66 -19.25
N SER A 123 -0.59 2.58 -19.65
CA SER A 123 0.27 1.43 -19.38
C SER A 123 1.02 1.56 -18.06
N PHE A 124 1.34 0.42 -17.46
CA PHE A 124 2.05 0.29 -16.21
C PHE A 124 3.44 -0.27 -16.43
N GLU A 125 4.38 0.23 -15.64
CA GLU A 125 5.68 -0.40 -15.47
C GLU A 125 5.62 -1.29 -14.24
N THR A 126 6.21 -2.49 -14.33
CA THR A 126 6.40 -3.32 -13.14
C THR A 126 7.74 -2.93 -12.55
N ASN A 127 7.72 -2.26 -11.39
CA ASN A 127 8.96 -1.95 -10.69
C ASN A 127 9.53 -3.24 -10.08
N ASN A 128 10.78 -3.54 -10.42
CA ASN A 128 11.46 -4.78 -10.08
C ASN A 128 12.08 -4.70 -8.67
N ALA A 129 11.53 -5.55 -7.79
CA ALA A 129 12.01 -6.03 -6.49
C ALA A 129 10.81 -6.64 -5.75
N LEU A 130 9.66 -5.94 -5.79
CA LEU A 130 8.41 -6.33 -5.13
C LEU A 130 7.30 -6.80 -6.10
N GLY A 131 7.50 -6.61 -7.41
CA GLY A 131 6.51 -6.96 -8.45
C GLY A 131 5.30 -6.02 -8.49
N LEU A 132 5.40 -4.86 -7.84
CA LEU A 132 4.36 -3.84 -7.80
C LEU A 132 4.35 -3.06 -9.12
N ARG A 133 3.16 -2.78 -9.62
CA ARG A 133 2.98 -1.90 -10.76
C ARG A 133 2.99 -0.46 -10.32
N ILE A 134 3.63 0.36 -11.14
CA ILE A 134 3.66 1.81 -10.99
C ILE A 134 3.17 2.43 -12.29
N LEU A 135 2.41 3.52 -12.15
CA LEU A 135 2.14 4.41 -13.25
C LEU A 135 3.29 5.42 -13.30
N ALA A 136 4.32 5.10 -14.10
CA ALA A 136 5.56 5.88 -14.12
C ALA A 136 5.31 7.33 -14.54
N GLY A 137 5.95 8.26 -13.83
CA GLY A 137 5.86 9.69 -14.11
C GLY A 137 4.53 10.36 -13.72
N VAL A 138 3.57 9.64 -13.13
CA VAL A 138 2.28 10.20 -12.73
C VAL A 138 2.18 10.34 -11.22
N PHE A 139 1.89 11.55 -10.77
CA PHE A 139 1.82 11.88 -9.35
C PHE A 139 0.56 12.71 -9.02
N PRO A 140 -0.03 12.51 -7.83
CA PRO A 140 -1.16 13.32 -7.39
C PRO A 140 -0.75 14.77 -7.21
N GLU A 141 -1.73 15.66 -7.30
CA GLU A 141 -1.56 17.04 -6.86
C GLU A 141 -1.29 17.07 -5.37
N ALA A 142 -0.20 17.70 -4.99
CA ALA A 142 0.27 17.76 -3.62
C ALA A 142 0.76 19.17 -3.32
N ARG A 143 0.45 19.68 -2.13
CA ARG A 143 1.04 20.93 -1.65
C ARG A 143 2.54 20.72 -1.44
N CYS A 144 3.35 21.60 -1.99
CA CYS A 144 4.79 21.66 -1.72
C CYS A 144 5.07 22.39 -0.41
N GLU A 145 4.58 21.82 0.69
CA GLU A 145 4.89 22.33 2.02
C GLU A 145 6.27 21.81 2.46
N VAL A 146 7.08 22.71 3.00
CA VAL A 146 8.40 22.41 3.53
C VAL A 146 8.24 21.79 4.91
N ASP A 147 8.64 20.52 5.08
CA ASP A 147 8.65 19.84 6.38
C ASP A 147 9.97 20.11 7.12
N GLU A 148 11.09 20.03 6.40
CA GLU A 148 12.41 20.22 6.95
C GLU A 148 13.30 21.01 5.98
N VAL A 149 14.10 21.91 6.52
CA VAL A 149 15.17 22.59 5.79
C VAL A 149 16.50 22.09 6.33
N ILE A 150 17.30 21.44 5.49
CA ILE A 150 18.56 20.83 5.92
C ILE A 150 19.56 21.95 6.30
N PRO A 151 20.17 21.91 7.50
CA PRO A 151 21.18 22.90 7.89
C PRO A 151 22.34 22.97 6.90
N GLY A 152 22.81 24.18 6.56
CA GLY A 152 23.91 24.39 5.60
C GLY A 152 23.55 24.13 4.12
N SER A 153 22.29 23.82 3.82
CA SER A 153 21.79 23.69 2.45
C SER A 153 21.55 25.05 1.77
N PRO A 154 21.45 25.08 0.42
CA PRO A 154 21.02 26.28 -0.29
C PRO A 154 19.66 26.82 0.17
N ALA A 155 18.70 25.95 0.52
CA ALA A 155 17.41 26.37 1.04
C ALA A 155 17.56 27.12 2.37
N ALA A 156 18.40 26.63 3.30
CA ALA A 156 18.68 27.32 4.55
C ALA A 156 19.30 28.71 4.30
N GLN A 157 20.24 28.81 3.37
CA GLN A 157 20.89 30.08 3.01
C GLN A 157 19.92 31.09 2.36
N SER A 158 18.93 30.60 1.60
CA SER A 158 17.90 31.45 0.99
C SER A 158 16.88 32.01 1.98
N GLY A 159 16.90 31.58 3.25
CA GLY A 159 15.91 31.99 4.25
C GLY A 159 14.58 31.26 4.16
N LEU A 160 14.57 30.09 3.53
CA LEU A 160 13.41 29.19 3.48
C LEU A 160 13.11 28.64 4.87
N GLN A 161 11.84 28.53 5.24
CA GLN A 161 11.40 28.12 6.57
C GLN A 161 10.49 26.89 6.51
N VAL A 162 10.46 26.13 7.61
CA VAL A 162 9.49 25.06 7.80
C VAL A 162 8.07 25.65 7.74
N LYS A 163 7.13 24.95 7.10
CA LYS A 163 5.76 25.40 6.76
C LYS A 163 5.63 26.39 5.62
N ASP A 164 6.72 26.79 4.96
CA ASP A 164 6.60 27.50 3.68
C ASP A 164 5.93 26.58 2.65
N VAL A 165 4.95 27.12 1.91
CA VAL A 165 4.32 26.39 0.80
C VAL A 165 4.82 26.98 -0.51
N ILE A 166 5.57 26.20 -1.28
CA ILE A 166 6.09 26.66 -2.57
C ILE A 166 4.97 26.60 -3.61
N LEU A 167 4.68 27.76 -4.21
CA LEU A 167 3.62 27.93 -5.20
C LEU A 167 4.16 27.89 -6.63
N ALA A 168 5.35 28.44 -6.86
CA ALA A 168 5.99 28.48 -8.17
C ALA A 168 7.51 28.49 -8.07
N VAL A 169 8.17 27.95 -9.09
CA VAL A 169 9.59 28.18 -9.38
C VAL A 169 9.66 29.07 -10.61
N ASP A 170 10.30 30.22 -10.45
CA ASP A 170 10.28 31.36 -11.36
C ASP A 170 8.84 31.83 -11.60
N GLU A 171 8.29 31.53 -12.77
CA GLU A 171 6.89 31.80 -13.15
C GLU A 171 6.07 30.51 -13.34
N THR A 172 6.71 29.34 -13.20
CA THR A 172 6.06 28.05 -13.41
C THR A 172 5.40 27.56 -12.12
N PRO A 173 4.06 27.36 -12.08
CA PRO A 173 3.39 26.81 -10.92
C PRO A 173 3.91 25.41 -10.55
N VAL A 174 4.12 25.19 -9.27
CA VAL A 174 4.58 23.91 -8.73
C VAL A 174 3.37 23.07 -8.32
N LEU A 175 3.36 21.82 -8.76
CA LEU A 175 2.20 20.91 -8.62
C LEU A 175 2.48 19.74 -7.64
N GLY A 176 3.67 19.72 -7.05
CA GLY A 176 4.12 18.70 -6.11
C GLY A 176 5.65 18.62 -6.00
N ALA A 177 6.12 17.94 -4.94
CA ALA A 177 7.54 17.84 -4.58
C ALA A 177 8.43 17.28 -5.71
N TYR A 178 7.89 16.33 -6.46
CA TYR A 178 8.58 15.76 -7.62
C TYR A 178 8.73 16.78 -8.75
N HIS A 179 7.66 17.52 -9.08
CA HIS A 179 7.71 18.58 -10.10
C HIS A 179 8.66 19.70 -9.69
N PHE A 180 8.63 20.13 -8.42
CA PHE A 180 9.62 21.06 -7.90
C PHE A 180 11.04 20.55 -8.12
N SER A 181 11.31 19.29 -7.74
CA SER A 181 12.64 18.69 -7.86
C SER A 181 13.10 18.61 -9.32
N ALA A 182 12.19 18.33 -10.25
CA ALA A 182 12.46 18.31 -11.68
C ALA A 182 12.79 19.72 -12.23
N LEU A 183 12.04 20.75 -11.82
CA LEU A 183 12.29 22.14 -12.22
C LEU A 183 13.66 22.62 -11.72
N ILE A 184 14.00 22.32 -10.47
CA ILE A 184 15.31 22.65 -9.88
C ILE A 184 16.45 21.91 -10.58
N ALA A 185 16.28 20.62 -10.86
CA ALA A 185 17.30 19.84 -11.56
C ALA A 185 17.59 20.40 -12.96
N LYS A 186 16.54 20.80 -13.70
CA LYS A 186 16.65 21.39 -15.04
C LYS A 186 17.37 22.76 -15.03
N ARG A 187 17.24 23.53 -13.94
CA ARG A 187 17.90 24.83 -13.73
C ARG A 187 19.41 24.72 -13.56
N GLY A 188 19.90 23.61 -13.00
CA GLY A 188 21.32 23.44 -12.69
C GLY A 188 21.81 24.38 -11.58
N ALA A 189 23.03 24.90 -11.72
CA ALA A 189 23.65 25.81 -10.75
C ALA A 189 23.09 27.25 -10.77
N GLN A 190 22.08 27.53 -11.59
CA GLN A 190 21.54 28.89 -11.73
C GLN A 190 20.54 29.21 -10.60
N PRO A 191 20.51 30.46 -10.10
CA PRO A 191 19.52 30.89 -9.11
C PRO A 191 18.08 30.72 -9.63
N ALA A 192 17.23 30.08 -8.83
CA ALA A 192 15.82 29.88 -9.09
C ALA A 192 14.98 30.78 -8.16
N LEU A 193 14.02 31.52 -8.72
CA LEU A 193 13.17 32.42 -7.96
C LEU A 193 11.94 31.67 -7.44
N LEU A 194 11.92 31.34 -6.16
CA LEU A 194 10.79 30.68 -5.52
C LEU A 194 9.71 31.70 -5.16
N THR A 195 8.48 31.48 -5.63
CA THR A 195 7.30 32.15 -5.07
C THR A 195 6.65 31.22 -4.07
N LEU A 196 6.57 31.64 -2.82
CA LEU A 196 6.05 30.84 -1.71
C LEU A 196 5.01 31.59 -0.88
N GLN A 197 4.18 30.83 -0.20
CA GLN A 197 3.25 31.33 0.81
C GLN A 197 3.82 31.06 2.20
N ARG A 198 3.94 32.12 2.99
CA ARG A 198 4.38 32.08 4.39
C ARG A 198 3.28 32.69 5.25
N GLY A 199 2.56 31.84 6.00
CA GLY A 199 1.34 32.24 6.69
C GLY A 199 0.25 32.70 5.70
N THR A 200 -0.18 33.96 5.82
CA THR A 200 -1.16 34.58 4.91
C THR A 200 -0.50 35.39 3.78
N GLY A 201 0.81 35.62 3.85
CA GLY A 201 1.55 36.45 2.89
C GLY A 201 2.21 35.64 1.76
N ARG A 202 2.49 36.32 0.64
CA ARG A 202 3.34 35.79 -0.44
C ARG A 202 4.74 36.38 -0.32
N VAL A 203 5.74 35.52 -0.38
CA VAL A 203 7.16 35.89 -0.32
C VAL A 203 7.85 35.34 -1.56
N LYS A 204 8.84 36.07 -2.08
CA LYS A 204 9.72 35.59 -3.14
C LYS A 204 11.13 35.42 -2.59
N LEU A 205 11.74 34.26 -2.79
CA LEU A 205 13.11 33.96 -2.36
C LEU A 205 13.91 33.45 -3.55
N SER A 206 15.18 33.82 -3.64
CA SER A 206 16.09 33.23 -4.62
C SER A 206 16.88 32.11 -3.96
N VAL A 207 16.85 30.91 -4.54
CA VAL A 207 17.64 29.77 -4.10
C VAL A 207 18.59 29.34 -5.21
N THR A 208 19.85 29.12 -4.89
CA THR A 208 20.84 28.64 -5.87
C THR A 208 21.08 27.15 -5.65
N PRO A 209 20.60 26.25 -6.52
CA PRO A 209 20.75 24.82 -6.32
C PRO A 209 22.23 24.42 -6.29
N ARG A 210 22.56 23.45 -5.44
CA ARG A 210 23.90 22.86 -5.34
C ARG A 210 23.86 21.45 -5.91
N TYR A 211 24.88 21.09 -6.67
CA TYR A 211 25.02 19.71 -7.15
C TYR A 211 25.29 18.80 -5.95
N GLU A 212 24.51 17.73 -5.83
CA GLU A 212 24.69 16.73 -4.78
C GLU A 212 25.18 15.43 -5.40
N GLU A 213 26.39 15.02 -5.04
CA GLU A 213 27.08 13.86 -5.63
C GLU A 213 26.30 12.57 -5.39
N GLU A 214 25.81 12.37 -4.16
CA GLU A 214 25.05 11.16 -3.79
C GLU A 214 23.75 11.01 -4.60
N ALA A 215 23.13 12.14 -4.98
CA ALA A 215 21.87 12.14 -5.73
C ALA A 215 22.05 12.34 -7.24
N LYS A 216 23.28 12.58 -7.72
CA LYS A 216 23.64 12.88 -9.12
C LYS A 216 22.74 13.93 -9.78
N ARG A 217 22.31 14.94 -9.01
CA ARG A 217 21.42 16.02 -9.48
C ARG A 217 21.54 17.27 -8.62
N TYR A 218 21.12 18.40 -9.15
CA TYR A 218 21.03 19.65 -8.42
C TYR A 218 19.86 19.64 -7.42
N LEU A 219 20.15 20.01 -6.18
CA LEU A 219 19.22 20.03 -5.07
C LEU A 219 19.36 21.31 -4.25
N VAL A 220 18.32 21.61 -3.48
CA VAL A 220 18.28 22.77 -2.57
C VAL A 220 18.29 22.36 -1.09
N GLY A 221 18.20 21.07 -0.77
CA GLY A 221 18.27 20.54 0.60
C GLY A 221 17.01 20.77 1.43
N ILE A 222 15.84 20.40 0.88
CA ILE A 222 14.53 20.46 1.52
C ILE A 222 13.97 19.04 1.63
N ARG A 223 13.30 18.73 2.74
CA ARG A 223 12.35 17.61 2.82
C ARG A 223 10.93 18.14 2.78
N TRP A 224 10.09 17.44 2.03
CA TRP A 224 8.74 17.85 1.72
C TRP A 224 7.75 17.19 2.66
N SER A 225 6.80 17.98 3.15
CA SER A 225 5.50 17.44 3.51
C SER A 225 4.63 17.47 2.27
N ASP A 226 4.85 16.51 1.37
CA ASP A 226 4.12 16.41 0.10
C ASP A 226 2.67 15.93 0.26
N GLY A 227 2.12 16.03 1.47
CA GLY A 227 0.82 15.50 1.84
C GLY A 227 0.74 13.96 1.82
N ARG A 228 1.77 13.23 1.38
CA ARG A 228 1.82 11.75 1.46
C ARG A 228 2.36 11.27 2.80
N GLU A 229 3.03 12.14 3.54
CA GLU A 229 3.46 11.92 4.93
C GLU A 229 2.24 11.74 5.86
N GLY A 230 1.66 10.55 5.84
CA GLY A 230 0.45 10.18 6.58
C GLY A 230 -0.60 9.45 5.75
N VAL A 231 -0.49 9.46 4.41
CA VAL A 231 -1.42 8.75 3.51
C VAL A 231 -0.95 7.31 3.37
N LYS A 232 -1.17 6.56 4.43
CA LYS A 232 -0.99 5.11 4.45
C LYS A 232 -2.37 4.49 4.30
N PRO A 233 -2.53 3.36 3.58
CA PRO A 233 -3.81 2.66 3.48
C PRO A 233 -4.50 2.45 4.84
N TRP A 234 -3.70 2.18 5.88
CA TRP A 234 -4.18 1.97 7.24
C TRP A 234 -4.40 3.26 8.08
N MET A 235 -4.11 4.45 7.54
CA MET A 235 -4.20 5.76 8.22
C MET A 235 -4.89 6.83 7.35
N MET A 236 -5.84 6.42 6.51
CA MET A 236 -6.53 7.34 5.59
C MET A 236 -7.52 8.26 6.30
N TYR A 237 -8.25 7.73 7.27
CA TYR A 237 -9.31 8.45 7.97
C TYR A 237 -9.07 8.48 9.47
N ARG A 238 -9.26 9.66 10.07
CA ARG A 238 -9.27 9.82 11.53
C ARG A 238 -10.53 9.22 12.16
N ASP A 239 -11.65 9.27 11.45
CA ASP A 239 -12.89 8.66 11.89
C ASP A 239 -12.72 7.11 11.91
N PRO A 240 -12.87 6.48 13.09
CA PRO A 240 -12.60 5.05 13.23
C PRO A 240 -13.55 4.19 12.39
N TRP A 241 -14.80 4.61 12.22
CA TRP A 241 -15.81 3.85 11.48
C TRP A 241 -15.55 3.90 9.98
N GLN A 242 -15.20 5.07 9.46
CA GLN A 242 -14.82 5.24 8.07
C GLN A 242 -13.57 4.45 7.74
N GLN A 243 -12.58 4.44 8.63
CA GLN A 243 -11.37 3.67 8.44
C GLN A 243 -11.60 2.16 8.50
N LEU A 244 -12.38 1.67 9.47
CA LEU A 244 -12.76 0.25 9.55
C LEU A 244 -13.56 -0.21 8.33
N LYS A 245 -14.44 0.66 7.82
CA LYS A 245 -15.18 0.41 6.57
C LYS A 245 -14.21 0.30 5.40
N TRP A 246 -13.23 1.19 5.28
CA TRP A 246 -12.24 1.14 4.22
C TRP A 246 -11.39 -0.13 4.30
N ASP A 247 -10.86 -0.46 5.47
CA ASP A 247 -10.12 -1.71 5.72
C ASP A 247 -10.96 -2.92 5.27
N SER A 248 -12.23 -2.99 5.67
CA SER A 248 -13.13 -4.10 5.32
C SER A 248 -13.39 -4.20 3.82
N LEU A 249 -13.72 -3.06 3.18
CA LEU A 249 -13.99 -3.01 1.74
C LEU A 249 -12.75 -3.35 0.91
N SER A 250 -11.55 -2.97 1.37
CA SER A 250 -10.29 -3.30 0.69
C SER A 250 -10.05 -4.81 0.61
N VAL A 251 -10.33 -5.55 1.70
CA VAL A 251 -10.21 -7.01 1.73
C VAL A 251 -11.24 -7.66 0.83
N VAL A 252 -12.50 -7.22 0.94
CA VAL A 252 -13.59 -7.73 0.11
C VAL A 252 -13.29 -7.52 -1.36
N ARG A 253 -12.74 -6.36 -1.74
CA ARG A 253 -12.34 -6.05 -3.11
C ARG A 253 -11.27 -7.02 -3.65
N VAL A 254 -10.26 -7.34 -2.83
CA VAL A 254 -9.20 -8.30 -3.18
C VAL A 254 -9.77 -9.72 -3.30
N LEU A 255 -10.68 -10.13 -2.41
CA LEU A 255 -11.36 -11.43 -2.50
C LEU A 255 -12.26 -11.52 -3.74
N GLN A 256 -12.99 -10.45 -4.05
CA GLN A 256 -13.79 -10.35 -5.27
C GLN A 256 -12.92 -10.49 -6.52
N ALA A 257 -11.76 -9.82 -6.57
CA ALA A 257 -10.80 -9.94 -7.66
C ALA A 257 -10.30 -11.40 -7.88
N MET A 258 -10.26 -12.21 -6.82
CA MET A 258 -9.88 -13.62 -6.91
C MET A 258 -11.01 -14.50 -7.46
N VAL A 259 -12.22 -14.35 -6.89
CA VAL A 259 -13.37 -15.22 -7.19
C VAL A 259 -14.05 -14.82 -8.49
N ALA A 260 -14.35 -13.54 -8.67
CA ALA A 260 -15.06 -12.96 -9.80
C ALA A 260 -14.25 -11.79 -10.41
N PRO A 261 -13.14 -12.08 -11.12
CA PRO A 261 -12.35 -11.05 -11.79
C PRO A 261 -13.18 -10.36 -12.88
N GLU A 262 -13.08 -9.04 -12.94
CA GLU A 262 -13.77 -8.21 -13.94
C GLU A 262 -12.89 -7.97 -15.17
N SER A 263 -11.56 -8.12 -15.04
CA SER A 263 -10.63 -7.98 -16.17
C SER A 263 -9.74 -9.21 -16.39
N PRO A 264 -9.36 -9.51 -17.65
CA PRO A 264 -8.45 -10.61 -17.98
C PRO A 264 -7.10 -10.49 -17.27
N GLY A 265 -6.80 -11.44 -16.39
CA GLY A 265 -5.53 -11.49 -15.65
C GLY A 265 -5.54 -10.77 -14.30
N GLU A 266 -6.67 -10.19 -13.87
CA GLU A 266 -6.84 -9.62 -12.51
C GLU A 266 -6.58 -10.67 -11.43
N ARG A 267 -7.11 -11.89 -11.59
CA ARG A 267 -6.83 -13.01 -10.68
C ARG A 267 -5.33 -13.31 -10.56
N LYS A 268 -4.59 -13.27 -11.68
CA LYS A 268 -3.14 -13.48 -11.71
C LYS A 268 -2.38 -12.29 -11.08
N ALA A 269 -2.91 -11.08 -11.22
CA ALA A 269 -2.35 -9.89 -10.57
C ALA A 269 -2.45 -9.98 -9.05
N VAL A 270 -3.63 -10.34 -8.52
CA VAL A 270 -3.82 -10.57 -7.09
C VAL A 270 -2.88 -11.66 -6.59
N ALA A 271 -2.86 -12.83 -7.23
CA ALA A 271 -2.06 -13.97 -6.78
C ALA A 271 -0.56 -13.66 -6.65
N ARG A 272 -0.01 -12.77 -7.49
CA ARG A 272 1.38 -12.32 -7.40
C ARG A 272 1.64 -11.34 -6.26
N ASN A 273 0.63 -10.58 -5.88
CA ASN A 273 0.71 -9.52 -4.88
C ASN A 273 0.26 -9.97 -3.48
N ILE A 274 -0.23 -11.21 -3.31
CA ILE A 274 -0.47 -11.79 -1.99
C ILE A 274 0.88 -11.97 -1.28
N GLY A 275 1.06 -11.26 -0.18
CA GLY A 275 2.20 -11.46 0.72
C GLY A 275 1.99 -12.67 1.62
N GLY A 276 3.04 -13.43 1.88
CA GLY A 276 3.02 -14.51 2.86
C GLY A 276 3.22 -14.03 4.30
N PRO A 277 3.34 -14.97 5.26
CA PRO A 277 3.59 -14.66 6.66
C PRO A 277 4.86 -13.83 6.87
N VAL A 278 5.89 -14.07 6.06
CA VAL A 278 7.16 -13.33 6.13
C VAL A 278 6.96 -11.88 5.68
N ALA A 279 6.23 -11.66 4.59
CA ALA A 279 5.87 -10.31 4.14
C ALA A 279 5.04 -9.55 5.19
N ILE A 280 4.09 -10.22 5.87
CA ILE A 280 3.27 -9.60 6.93
C ILE A 280 4.16 -9.16 8.10
N VAL A 281 5.02 -10.04 8.60
CA VAL A 281 5.93 -9.74 9.72
C VAL A 281 6.90 -8.62 9.35
N MET A 282 7.48 -8.65 8.14
CA MET A 282 8.36 -7.59 7.67
C MET A 282 7.62 -6.27 7.47
N GLY A 283 6.39 -6.30 6.96
CA GLY A 283 5.53 -5.13 6.82
C GLY A 283 5.24 -4.48 8.17
N LEU A 284 4.88 -5.28 9.17
CA LEU A 284 4.64 -4.80 10.54
C LEU A 284 5.93 -4.21 11.13
N TYR A 285 7.05 -4.92 11.03
CA TYR A 285 8.35 -4.49 11.54
C TYR A 285 8.79 -3.16 10.94
N ASN A 286 8.71 -3.03 9.60
CA ASN A 286 9.10 -1.80 8.90
C ASN A 286 8.18 -0.63 9.27
N THR A 287 6.88 -0.90 9.47
CA THR A 287 5.92 0.13 9.84
C THR A 287 6.16 0.62 11.27
N VAL A 288 6.34 -0.30 12.23
CA VAL A 288 6.62 0.03 13.64
C VAL A 288 7.95 0.78 13.78
N ARG A 289 8.98 0.41 13.02
CA ARG A 289 10.26 1.13 12.99
C ARG A 289 10.14 2.57 12.54
N GLY A 290 9.20 2.85 11.63
CA GLY A 290 8.92 4.22 11.20
C GLY A 290 8.08 4.99 12.23
N SER A 291 7.01 4.37 12.73
CA SER A 291 6.08 4.99 13.67
C SER A 291 5.25 3.92 14.38
N LEU A 292 5.20 4.00 15.71
CA LEU A 292 4.38 3.09 16.51
C LEU A 292 2.90 3.22 16.16
N VAL A 293 2.40 4.44 15.94
CA VAL A 293 0.99 4.69 15.59
C VAL A 293 0.65 4.05 14.25
N ASP A 294 1.55 4.14 13.28
CA ASP A 294 1.34 3.49 11.98
C ASP A 294 1.36 1.96 12.13
N GLY A 295 2.20 1.44 13.02
CA GLY A 295 2.23 0.02 13.37
C GLY A 295 0.90 -0.45 13.96
N LEU A 296 0.28 0.35 14.84
CA LEU A 296 -1.05 0.08 15.37
C LEU A 296 -2.13 0.12 14.29
N GLY A 297 -2.06 1.08 13.35
CA GLY A 297 -2.96 1.14 12.20
C GLY A 297 -2.82 -0.08 11.29
N PHE A 298 -1.59 -0.51 11.02
CA PHE A 298 -1.32 -1.70 10.21
C PHE A 298 -1.81 -2.98 10.90
N LEU A 299 -1.60 -3.09 12.23
CA LEU A 299 -2.12 -4.18 13.03
C LEU A 299 -3.66 -4.22 13.01
N ARG A 300 -4.32 -3.05 13.14
CA ARG A 300 -5.78 -2.94 13.02
C ARG A 300 -6.26 -3.50 11.68
N MET A 301 -5.63 -3.09 10.58
CA MET A 301 -5.94 -3.61 9.25
C MET A 301 -5.79 -5.14 9.20
N ILE A 302 -4.70 -5.70 9.74
CA ILE A 302 -4.51 -7.16 9.82
C ILE A 302 -5.64 -7.82 10.63
N CYS A 303 -6.06 -7.25 11.75
CA CYS A 303 -7.17 -7.79 12.55
C CYS A 303 -8.48 -7.83 11.75
N VAL A 304 -8.81 -6.77 11.02
CA VAL A 304 -9.98 -6.75 10.12
C VAL A 304 -9.86 -7.84 9.06
N ASN A 305 -8.69 -7.96 8.42
CA ASN A 305 -8.44 -8.97 7.39
C ASN A 305 -8.61 -10.39 7.94
N LEU A 306 -8.03 -10.69 9.11
CA LEU A 306 -8.15 -12.00 9.75
C LEU A 306 -9.59 -12.31 10.17
N ALA A 307 -10.34 -11.32 10.66
CA ALA A 307 -11.75 -11.50 10.97
C ALA A 307 -12.56 -11.91 9.73
N ILE A 308 -12.39 -11.20 8.62
CA ILE A 308 -13.09 -11.49 7.36
C ILE A 308 -12.67 -12.84 6.79
N LEU A 309 -11.36 -13.12 6.75
CA LEU A 309 -10.83 -14.38 6.22
C LEU A 309 -11.27 -15.57 7.05
N ASN A 310 -11.29 -15.47 8.38
CA ASN A 310 -11.72 -16.56 9.25
C ASN A 310 -13.22 -16.86 9.14
N LEU A 311 -14.04 -15.93 8.64
CA LEU A 311 -15.46 -16.17 8.37
C LEU A 311 -15.72 -16.86 7.02
N LEU A 312 -14.70 -17.02 6.17
CA LEU A 312 -14.85 -17.74 4.91
C LEU A 312 -15.16 -19.22 5.15
N PRO A 313 -16.01 -19.85 4.32
CA PRO A 313 -16.48 -21.23 4.51
C PRO A 313 -15.41 -22.26 4.10
N PHE A 314 -14.21 -22.16 4.65
CA PHE A 314 -13.11 -23.10 4.45
C PHE A 314 -13.00 -24.05 5.64
N PRO A 315 -12.94 -25.38 5.45
CA PRO A 315 -13.00 -26.37 6.54
C PRO A 315 -12.02 -26.21 7.71
N VAL A 316 -10.85 -25.59 7.47
CA VAL A 316 -9.80 -25.38 8.49
C VAL A 316 -10.00 -24.09 9.28
N LEU A 317 -10.80 -23.16 8.75
CA LEU A 317 -11.09 -21.88 9.39
C LEU A 317 -12.36 -21.97 10.22
N ASP A 318 -12.57 -20.97 11.07
CA ASP A 318 -13.77 -20.85 11.90
C ASP A 318 -15.07 -20.90 11.08
N GLY A 319 -15.08 -20.27 9.89
CA GLY A 319 -16.19 -20.31 8.95
C GLY A 319 -16.52 -21.70 8.39
N GLY A 320 -15.55 -22.62 8.35
CA GLY A 320 -15.78 -24.02 8.03
C GLY A 320 -16.61 -24.74 9.09
N HIS A 321 -16.33 -24.48 10.37
CA HIS A 321 -17.14 -25.01 11.47
C HIS A 321 -18.56 -24.43 11.46
N ILE A 322 -18.71 -23.14 11.15
CA ILE A 322 -20.02 -22.51 10.94
C ILE A 322 -20.75 -23.21 9.78
N MET A 323 -20.08 -23.45 8.65
CA MET A 323 -20.64 -24.16 7.50
C MET A 323 -21.13 -25.57 7.86
N PHE A 324 -20.33 -26.36 8.58
CA PHE A 324 -20.75 -27.71 9.00
C PHE A 324 -21.92 -27.69 9.99
N ALA A 325 -21.96 -26.72 10.89
CA ALA A 325 -23.07 -26.55 11.82
C ALA A 325 -24.36 -26.08 11.10
N LEU A 326 -24.24 -25.17 10.13
CA LEU A 326 -25.37 -24.76 9.27
C LEU A 326 -25.89 -25.93 8.45
N TYR A 327 -25.00 -26.74 7.88
CA TYR A 327 -25.38 -27.97 7.19
C TYR A 327 -26.18 -28.91 8.10
N GLU A 328 -25.76 -29.09 9.35
CA GLU A 328 -26.48 -29.92 10.32
C GLU A 328 -27.85 -29.34 10.69
N ILE A 329 -27.97 -28.03 10.84
CA ILE A 329 -29.26 -27.36 11.12
C ILE A 329 -30.23 -27.54 9.95
N ILE A 330 -29.76 -27.38 8.71
CA ILE A 330 -30.60 -27.46 7.50
C ILE A 330 -31.00 -28.92 7.22
N THR A 331 -30.03 -29.84 7.24
CA THR A 331 -30.27 -31.25 6.90
C THR A 331 -30.80 -32.07 8.06
N ARG A 332 -30.77 -31.51 9.28
CA ARG A 332 -31.05 -32.20 10.55
C ARG A 332 -30.21 -33.48 10.73
N ARG A 333 -29.07 -33.57 10.03
CA ARG A 333 -28.17 -34.73 10.04
C ARG A 333 -26.75 -34.25 10.26
N LYS A 334 -26.03 -34.94 11.14
CA LYS A 334 -24.60 -34.67 11.34
C LYS A 334 -23.82 -35.03 10.08
N PRO A 335 -22.86 -34.19 9.66
CA PRO A 335 -21.95 -34.56 8.59
C PRO A 335 -21.13 -35.78 9.02
N HIS A 336 -20.93 -36.71 8.10
CA HIS A 336 -20.25 -37.97 8.41
C HIS A 336 -18.81 -37.69 8.92
N PRO A 337 -18.40 -38.19 10.10
CA PRO A 337 -17.13 -37.81 10.72
C PRO A 337 -15.91 -38.04 9.83
N LYS A 338 -15.90 -39.13 9.05
CA LYS A 338 -14.81 -39.40 8.09
C LYS A 338 -14.73 -38.35 6.97
N VAL A 339 -15.88 -37.83 6.50
CA VAL A 339 -15.91 -36.82 5.43
C VAL A 339 -15.38 -35.48 5.96
N VAL A 340 -15.81 -35.09 7.17
CA VAL A 340 -15.28 -33.89 7.84
C VAL A 340 -13.78 -34.02 8.05
N ALA A 341 -13.31 -35.15 8.59
CA ALA A 341 -11.89 -35.39 8.84
C ALA A 341 -11.06 -35.34 7.55
N VAL A 342 -11.54 -35.96 6.46
CA VAL A 342 -10.87 -35.90 5.15
C VAL A 342 -10.83 -34.46 4.65
N LEU A 343 -11.96 -33.74 4.64
CA LEU A 343 -12.00 -32.35 4.19
C LEU A 343 -11.06 -31.44 4.99
N VAL A 344 -11.12 -31.49 6.33
CA VAL A 344 -10.28 -30.69 7.21
C VAL A 344 -8.80 -31.00 6.97
N ASN A 345 -8.42 -32.28 6.94
CA ASN A 345 -7.02 -32.67 6.73
C ASN A 345 -6.51 -32.29 5.34
N THR A 346 -7.31 -32.49 4.29
CA THR A 346 -6.95 -32.10 2.92
C THR A 346 -6.75 -30.59 2.84
N PHE A 347 -7.68 -29.79 3.34
CA PHE A 347 -7.53 -28.34 3.35
C PHE A 347 -6.37 -27.88 4.25
N ALA A 348 -6.09 -28.57 5.36
CA ALA A 348 -4.97 -28.24 6.24
C ALA A 348 -3.63 -28.45 5.53
N VAL A 349 -3.47 -29.59 4.83
CA VAL A 349 -2.29 -29.86 4.02
C VAL A 349 -2.15 -28.85 2.88
N LEU A 350 -3.25 -28.50 2.19
CA LEU A 350 -3.24 -27.48 1.15
C LEU A 350 -2.86 -26.11 1.70
N LEU A 351 -3.39 -25.72 2.86
CA LEU A 351 -3.08 -24.44 3.51
C LEU A 351 -1.63 -24.38 3.94
N ILE A 352 -1.10 -25.44 4.57
CA ILE A 352 0.32 -25.54 4.95
C ILE A 352 1.20 -25.48 3.70
N GLY A 353 0.86 -26.23 2.65
CA GLY A 353 1.57 -26.19 1.38
C GLY A 353 1.58 -24.80 0.75
N LEU A 354 0.44 -24.11 0.76
CA LEU A 354 0.33 -22.72 0.32
C LEU A 354 1.18 -21.79 1.18
N MET A 355 1.17 -21.92 2.51
CA MET A 355 2.01 -21.12 3.40
C MET A 355 3.49 -21.32 3.11
N LEU A 356 3.95 -22.57 2.90
CA LEU A 356 5.34 -22.86 2.52
C LEU A 356 5.69 -22.24 1.16
N LEU A 357 4.79 -22.33 0.18
CA LEU A 357 4.97 -21.70 -1.12
C LEU A 357 5.07 -20.17 -0.98
N LEU A 358 4.20 -19.55 -0.18
CA LEU A 358 4.23 -18.10 0.05
C LEU A 358 5.51 -17.67 0.75
N VAL A 359 5.96 -18.42 1.77
CA VAL A 359 7.26 -18.19 2.43
C VAL A 359 8.41 -18.29 1.43
N TYR A 360 8.42 -19.31 0.57
CA TYR A 360 9.41 -19.42 -0.51
C TYR A 360 9.36 -18.22 -1.46
N THR A 361 8.16 -17.78 -1.88
CA THR A 361 8.02 -16.61 -2.74
C THR A 361 8.47 -15.31 -2.06
N ASP A 362 8.22 -15.14 -0.78
CA ASP A 362 8.64 -13.96 0.00
C ASP A 362 10.17 -13.91 0.12
N ILE A 363 10.79 -15.04 0.45
CA ILE A 363 12.25 -15.16 0.60
C ILE A 363 12.94 -14.93 -0.75
N THR A 364 12.46 -15.56 -1.81
CA THR A 364 13.03 -15.38 -3.16
C THR A 364 12.87 -13.95 -3.66
N ARG A 365 11.72 -13.31 -3.41
CA ARG A 365 11.49 -11.88 -3.69
C ARG A 365 12.50 -11.00 -2.96
N LYS A 366 12.74 -11.25 -1.66
CA LYS A 366 13.72 -10.51 -0.87
C LYS A 366 15.15 -10.71 -1.33
N ILE A 367 15.55 -11.95 -1.64
CA ILE A 367 16.89 -12.25 -2.16
C ILE A 367 17.12 -11.55 -3.50
N ARG A 368 16.13 -11.58 -4.39
CA ARG A 368 16.20 -10.88 -5.68
C ARG A 368 16.37 -9.38 -5.49
N SER A 369 15.54 -8.76 -4.65
CA SER A 369 15.63 -7.34 -4.32
C SER A 369 17.01 -6.96 -3.77
N ASN A 370 17.56 -7.75 -2.83
CA ASN A 370 18.90 -7.49 -2.29
C ASN A 370 20.01 -7.63 -3.36
N ARG A 371 19.86 -8.54 -4.32
CA ARG A 371 20.81 -8.69 -5.43
C ARG A 371 20.75 -7.51 -6.38
N GLU A 372 19.55 -7.06 -6.75
CA GLU A 372 19.33 -5.91 -7.62
C GLU A 372 19.89 -4.63 -6.98
N LEU A 373 19.61 -4.38 -5.70
CA LEU A 373 20.18 -3.24 -4.97
C LEU A 373 21.72 -3.26 -4.94
N ARG A 374 22.32 -4.44 -4.74
CA ARG A 374 23.79 -4.59 -4.77
C ARG A 374 24.36 -4.42 -6.17
N ALA A 375 23.65 -4.83 -7.22
CA ALA A 375 24.06 -4.61 -8.60
C ALA A 375 24.04 -3.11 -8.93
N MET A 376 22.97 -2.40 -8.57
CA MET A 376 22.89 -0.95 -8.73
C MET A 376 23.99 -0.21 -7.98
N ALA A 377 24.28 -0.60 -6.74
CA ALA A 377 25.38 -0.02 -5.96
C ALA A 377 26.74 -0.23 -6.64
N ARG A 378 27.00 -1.43 -7.18
CA ARG A 378 28.24 -1.73 -7.92
C ARG A 378 28.34 -0.97 -9.25
N GLU A 379 27.23 -0.82 -9.96
CA GLU A 379 27.19 0.00 -11.19
C GLU A 379 27.46 1.47 -10.89
N GLN A 380 26.94 1.99 -9.77
CA GLN A 380 27.24 3.34 -9.30
C GLN A 380 28.73 3.51 -8.95
N GLU A 381 29.31 2.57 -8.19
CA GLU A 381 30.76 2.56 -7.87
C GLU A 381 31.65 2.43 -9.12
N ALA A 382 31.25 1.61 -10.10
CA ALA A 382 31.96 1.45 -11.37
C ALA A 382 31.87 2.72 -12.24
N ALA A 383 30.73 3.42 -12.23
CA ALA A 383 30.58 4.68 -12.95
C ALA A 383 31.39 5.82 -12.31
N GLU A 384 31.51 5.83 -10.97
CA GLU A 384 32.34 6.80 -10.25
C GLU A 384 33.84 6.57 -10.48
N THR A 385 34.28 5.32 -10.55
CA THR A 385 35.69 4.99 -10.83
C THR A 385 36.08 5.17 -12.31
N ALA A 386 35.12 5.19 -13.23
CA ALA A 386 35.34 5.38 -14.67
C ALA A 386 35.34 6.85 -15.13
N THR A 387 34.97 7.81 -14.27
CA THR A 387 35.04 9.24 -14.60
C THR A 387 36.47 9.75 -14.38
N PRO A 388 37.25 10.08 -15.43
CA PRO A 388 38.62 10.53 -15.25
C PRO A 388 38.62 11.92 -14.63
N ALA A 389 39.57 12.17 -13.72
CA ALA A 389 39.94 13.49 -13.24
C ALA A 389 40.41 14.38 -14.40
N ALA A 390 39.48 14.96 -15.14
CA ALA A 390 39.70 16.01 -16.12
C ALA A 390 39.41 17.36 -15.43
N ASP A 391 40.34 17.79 -14.59
CA ASP A 391 40.71 19.20 -14.36
C ASP A 391 41.60 19.28 -13.11
N ALA A 392 42.85 18.87 -13.29
CA ALA A 392 43.92 19.30 -12.41
C ALA A 392 45.21 19.36 -13.23
N ARG A 393 45.41 20.50 -13.89
CA ARG A 393 46.73 21.16 -14.01
C ARG A 393 46.52 22.65 -14.34
N PRO A 394 47.37 23.52 -13.78
CA PRO A 394 47.12 24.94 -13.57
C PRO A 394 47.14 25.81 -14.83
#